data_AF-J3H6Q7-F1
#
_entry.id   AF-J3H6Q7-F1
#
_cell.length_a   1.000
_cell.length_b   1.000
_cell.length_c   1.000
_cell.angle_alpha   90.00
_cell.angle_beta   90.00
_cell.angle_gamma   90.00
#
_symmetry.space_group_name_H-M   'P 1'
#
loop_
_entity.id
_entity.type
_entity.pdbx_description
1 polymer ?
#
loop_
_entity_poly.entity_id
_entity_poly.type
_entity_poly.pdbx_seq_one_letter_code
_entity_poly.pdbx_strand_id
1 'polypeptide(L)'
;MSTINELKDKIDTKTWNLVLLSIATAGIYLILWLYKNSKIISDTTKVRLVDDAYIIWIAVCAGLSGTFSNLGNVALDFTSAVLGLASGVLYIVWAFKAKTALTEYALSEHKVDLRMNAFYTFLFNVYYINYCINDLPEEQRKQQILRGQTAQA
;
A
#
# COMPACT_ATOMS: atom_id res chain seq x y z
N MET A 1 -8.85 4.04 -23.37
CA MET A 1 -8.09 2.83 -23.01
C MET A 1 -7.15 3.23 -21.90
N SER A 2 -7.35 2.76 -20.67
CA SER A 2 -6.41 3.09 -19.59
C SER A 2 -5.09 2.39 -19.88
N THR A 3 -4.02 3.16 -20.01
CA THR A 3 -2.69 2.61 -20.23
C THR A 3 -2.22 2.03 -18.90
N ILE A 4 -1.62 0.84 -18.85
CA ILE A 4 -1.15 0.23 -17.59
C ILE A 4 -0.17 1.13 -16.81
N ASN A 5 0.44 2.09 -17.49
CA ASN A 5 1.28 3.13 -16.90
C ASN A 5 0.50 4.18 -16.11
N GLU A 6 -0.81 4.36 -16.29
CA GLU A 6 -1.58 5.45 -15.68
C GLU A 6 -1.51 5.38 -14.14
N LEU A 7 -1.57 4.18 -13.57
CA LEU A 7 -1.46 3.99 -12.13
C LEU A 7 -0.05 4.30 -11.60
N LYS A 8 0.99 3.90 -12.33
CA LYS A 8 2.38 4.23 -12.01
C LYS A 8 2.66 5.72 -12.16
N ASP A 9 2.15 6.35 -13.22
CA ASP A 9 2.39 7.76 -13.54
C ASP A 9 1.68 8.68 -12.54
N LYS A 10 0.51 8.26 -12.03
CA LYS A 10 -0.16 8.96 -10.91
C LYS A 10 0.52 8.72 -9.57
N ILE A 11 1.16 7.57 -9.40
CA ILE A 11 1.89 7.17 -8.19
C ILE A 11 3.40 7.26 -8.48
N ASP A 12 3.86 8.44 -8.92
CA ASP A 12 5.28 8.72 -9.25
C ASP A 12 6.20 8.77 -8.01
N THR A 13 5.83 8.08 -6.93
CA THR A 13 6.66 8.00 -5.73
C THR A 13 7.51 6.75 -5.78
N LYS A 14 8.81 6.91 -6.08
CA LYS A 14 9.79 5.81 -5.95
C LYS A 14 9.72 5.24 -4.53
N THR A 15 9.63 3.91 -4.41
CA THR A 15 9.58 3.21 -3.10
C THR A 15 10.73 3.60 -2.18
N TRP A 16 11.92 3.84 -2.74
CA TRP A 16 13.07 4.31 -1.96
C TRP A 16 12.85 5.69 -1.33
N ASN A 17 12.24 6.61 -2.08
CA ASN A 17 11.93 7.94 -1.56
C ASN A 17 10.84 7.88 -0.48
N LEU A 18 9.86 6.98 -0.65
CA LEU A 18 8.83 6.73 0.36
C LEU A 18 9.42 6.23 1.68
N VAL A 19 10.36 5.29 1.63
CA VAL A 19 11.06 4.78 2.82
C VAL A 19 11.93 5.86 3.46
N LEU A 20 12.64 6.65 2.67
CA LEU A 20 13.53 7.67 3.19
C LEU A 20 12.74 8.83 3.82
N LEU A 21 11.64 9.27 3.20
CA LEU A 21 10.75 10.27 3.77
C LEU A 21 10.00 9.75 5.00
N SER A 22 9.58 8.48 5.03
CA SER A 22 8.91 7.94 6.21
C SER A 22 9.84 7.92 7.41
N ILE A 23 11.12 7.58 7.22
CA ILE A 23 12.12 7.69 8.30
C ILE A 23 12.34 9.15 8.70
N ALA A 24 12.52 10.06 7.73
CA ALA A 24 12.77 11.48 7.98
C ALA A 24 11.60 12.20 8.68
N THR A 25 10.36 11.76 8.44
CA THR A 25 9.14 12.35 9.01
C THR A 25 8.54 11.51 10.14
N ALA A 26 9.28 10.53 10.67
CA ALA A 26 8.81 9.60 11.70
C ALA A 26 7.46 8.92 11.35
N GLY A 27 7.22 8.63 10.07
CA GLY A 27 6.03 7.94 9.59
C GLY A 27 4.85 8.84 9.20
N ILE A 28 4.91 10.16 9.44
CA ILE A 28 3.83 11.08 9.06
C ILE A 28 3.61 11.07 7.53
N TYR A 29 4.71 11.07 6.76
CA TYR A 29 4.61 10.97 5.31
C TYR A 29 3.95 9.68 4.84
N LEU A 30 4.13 8.57 5.57
CA LEU A 30 3.51 7.29 5.24
C LEU A 30 1.97 7.40 5.30
N ILE A 31 1.44 8.10 6.29
CA ILE A 31 -0.01 8.32 6.46
C ILE A 31 -0.56 9.19 5.31
N LEU A 32 0.12 10.29 4.99
CA LEU A 32 -0.29 11.18 3.88
C LEU A 32 -0.25 10.44 2.53
N TRP A 33 0.80 9.64 2.33
CA TRP A 33 0.92 8.80 1.16
C TRP A 33 -0.22 7.77 1.12
N LEU A 34 -0.54 7.11 2.23
CA LEU A 34 -1.65 6.16 2.33
C LEU A 34 -2.97 6.82 1.90
N TYR A 35 -3.26 8.02 2.39
CA TYR A 35 -4.46 8.78 2.06
C TYR A 35 -4.57 9.09 0.57
N LYS A 36 -3.53 9.70 0.01
CA LYS A 36 -3.52 10.10 -1.40
C LYS A 36 -3.60 8.89 -2.34
N ASN A 37 -2.84 7.84 -2.06
CA ASN A 37 -2.77 6.66 -2.93
C ASN A 37 -3.97 5.74 -2.79
N SER A 38 -4.62 5.65 -1.62
CA SER A 38 -5.88 4.94 -1.49
C SER A 38 -6.94 5.50 -2.44
N LYS A 39 -7.01 6.84 -2.55
CA LYS A 39 -7.94 7.52 -3.47
C LYS A 39 -7.58 7.30 -4.93
N ILE A 40 -6.29 7.41 -5.28
CA ILE A 40 -5.83 7.17 -6.66
C ILE A 40 -6.13 5.72 -7.08
N ILE A 41 -5.83 4.75 -6.23
CA ILE A 41 -6.09 3.34 -6.53
C ILE A 41 -7.60 3.10 -6.62
N SER A 42 -8.43 3.67 -5.73
CA SER A 42 -9.89 3.51 -5.84
C SER A 42 -10.48 4.15 -7.11
N ASP A 43 -9.98 5.32 -7.50
CA ASP A 43 -10.44 6.01 -8.70
C ASP A 43 -10.05 5.26 -9.98
N THR A 44 -8.84 4.69 -10.03
CA THR A 44 -8.34 3.96 -11.20
C THR A 44 -8.90 2.53 -11.27
N THR A 45 -8.96 1.81 -10.16
CA THR A 45 -9.43 0.42 -10.13
C THR A 45 -10.96 0.31 -10.08
N LYS A 46 -11.67 1.41 -9.79
CA LYS A 46 -13.11 1.45 -9.46
C LYS A 46 -13.50 0.55 -8.28
N VAL A 47 -12.54 0.03 -7.52
CA VAL A 47 -12.75 -0.77 -6.32
C VAL A 47 -12.58 0.13 -5.09
N ARG A 48 -13.60 0.18 -4.22
CA ARG A 48 -13.50 0.92 -2.96
C ARG A 48 -12.57 0.19 -2.00
N LEU A 49 -11.34 0.68 -1.88
CA LEU A 49 -10.32 0.12 -0.97
C LEU A 49 -10.69 0.30 0.51
N VAL A 50 -10.77 1.55 0.94
CA VAL A 50 -10.99 1.95 2.32
C VAL A 50 -11.64 3.33 2.33
N ASP A 51 -12.46 3.55 3.35
CA ASP A 51 -13.12 4.83 3.58
C ASP A 51 -12.14 5.85 4.20
N ASP A 52 -12.38 7.13 3.99
CA ASP A 52 -11.55 8.20 4.57
C ASP A 52 -11.50 8.09 6.10
N ALA A 53 -12.62 7.69 6.73
CA ALA A 53 -12.70 7.44 8.16
C ALA A 53 -11.68 6.40 8.65
N TYR A 54 -11.40 5.36 7.86
CA TYR A 54 -10.42 4.32 8.21
C TYR A 54 -9.01 4.90 8.29
N ILE A 55 -8.66 5.78 7.35
CA ILE A 55 -7.33 6.40 7.29
C ILE A 55 -7.17 7.42 8.43
N ILE A 56 -8.24 8.13 8.77
CA ILE A 56 -8.27 9.00 9.95
C ILE A 56 -8.03 8.19 11.24
N TRP A 57 -8.67 7.02 11.39
CA TRP A 57 -8.42 6.16 12.54
C TRP A 57 -6.98 5.66 12.64
N ILE A 58 -6.33 5.33 11.52
CA ILE A 58 -4.89 5.02 11.51
C ILE A 58 -4.08 6.20 12.04
N ALA A 59 -4.36 7.41 11.56
CA ALA A 59 -3.66 8.62 11.98
C ALA A 59 -3.87 8.93 13.47
N VAL A 60 -5.10 8.77 13.96
CA VAL A 60 -5.47 8.98 15.36
C VAL A 60 -4.78 7.95 16.27
N CYS A 61 -4.82 6.66 15.92
CA CYS A 61 -4.17 5.60 16.69
C CYS A 61 -2.65 5.78 16.72
N ALA A 62 -2.03 6.09 15.57
CA ALA A 62 -0.59 6.33 15.50
C ALA A 62 -0.17 7.59 16.27
N GLY A 63 -0.94 8.68 16.13
CA GLY A 63 -0.66 9.95 16.81
C GLY A 63 -0.79 9.84 18.34
N LEU A 64 -1.89 9.27 18.83
CA LEU A 64 -2.11 9.04 20.26
C LEU A 64 -1.12 8.04 20.86
N SER A 65 -0.72 6.99 20.12
CA SER A 65 0.32 6.07 20.55
C SER A 65 1.65 6.80 20.79
N GLY A 66 2.06 7.67 19.85
CA GLY A 66 3.26 8.47 19.99
C GLY A 66 3.22 9.42 21.19
N THR A 67 2.11 10.17 21.37
CA THR A 67 2.00 11.16 22.46
C THR A 67 1.86 10.53 23.84
N PHE A 68 1.24 9.35 23.96
CA PHE A 68 1.05 8.67 25.23
C PHE A 68 2.27 7.85 25.68
N SER A 69 3.21 7.60 24.77
CA SER A 69 4.44 6.89 25.09
C SER A 69 5.36 7.70 26.01
N ASN A 70 5.98 7.05 27.01
CA ASN A 70 7.03 7.60 27.86
C ASN A 70 6.60 8.74 28.81
N LEU A 71 5.30 8.82 29.15
CA LEU A 71 4.78 9.78 30.14
C LEU A 71 5.02 9.34 31.60
N GLY A 72 5.62 8.17 31.83
CA GLY A 72 5.95 7.65 33.17
C GLY A 72 4.76 7.06 33.93
N ASN A 73 3.61 6.90 33.27
CA ASN A 73 2.44 6.25 33.84
C ASN A 73 2.19 4.90 33.14
N VAL A 74 2.30 3.81 33.90
CA VAL A 74 2.14 2.42 33.43
C VAL A 74 0.85 2.21 32.64
N ALA A 75 -0.26 2.83 33.06
CA ALA A 75 -1.54 2.69 32.36
C ALA A 75 -1.53 3.38 30.98
N LEU A 76 -0.86 4.54 30.87
CA LEU A 76 -0.72 5.25 29.60
C LEU A 76 0.28 4.56 28.67
N ASP A 77 1.38 4.04 29.20
CA ASP A 77 2.35 3.29 28.42
C ASP A 77 1.71 2.00 27.84
N PHE A 78 0.94 1.27 28.64
CA PHE A 78 0.18 0.11 28.15
C PHE A 78 -0.84 0.50 27.06
N THR A 79 -1.57 1.60 27.28
CA THR A 79 -2.52 2.13 26.30
C THR A 79 -1.81 2.52 25.00
N SER A 80 -0.66 3.17 25.08
CA SER A 80 0.14 3.57 23.92
C SER A 80 0.59 2.36 23.10
N ALA A 81 0.98 1.27 23.76
CA ALA A 81 1.41 0.03 23.11
C ALA A 81 0.24 -0.67 22.40
N VAL A 82 -0.93 -0.73 23.02
CA VAL A 82 -2.14 -1.28 22.41
C VAL A 82 -2.56 -0.47 21.19
N LEU A 83 -2.54 0.87 21.28
CA LEU A 83 -2.84 1.75 20.13
C LEU A 83 -1.82 1.60 19.00
N GLY A 84 -0.54 1.45 19.34
CA GLY A 84 0.53 1.20 18.38
C GLY A 84 0.31 -0.12 17.63
N LEU A 85 0.02 -1.20 18.36
CA LEU A 85 -0.34 -2.50 17.76
C LEU A 85 -1.58 -2.42 16.89
N ALA A 86 -2.64 -1.75 17.35
CA ALA A 86 -3.85 -1.54 16.57
C ALA A 86 -3.55 -0.80 15.25
N SER A 87 -2.73 0.26 15.30
CA SER A 87 -2.31 0.98 14.11
C SER A 87 -1.55 0.09 13.12
N GLY A 88 -0.65 -0.78 13.61
CA GLY A 88 0.08 -1.75 12.80
C GLY A 88 -0.85 -2.74 12.09
N VAL A 89 -1.84 -3.28 12.81
CA VAL A 89 -2.85 -4.17 12.23
C VAL A 89 -3.65 -3.45 11.14
N LEU A 90 -4.03 -2.19 11.35
CA LEU A 90 -4.75 -1.42 10.34
C LEU A 90 -3.92 -1.20 9.06
N TYR A 91 -2.60 -0.99 9.17
CA TYR A 91 -1.71 -0.93 8.00
C TYR A 91 -1.65 -2.26 7.26
N ILE A 92 -1.60 -3.39 7.98
CA ILE A 92 -1.60 -4.73 7.38
C ILE A 92 -2.91 -4.97 6.63
N VAL A 93 -4.05 -4.72 7.27
CA VAL A 93 -5.37 -4.87 6.65
C VAL A 93 -5.50 -4.00 5.41
N TRP A 94 -5.00 -2.77 5.45
CA TRP A 94 -4.94 -1.91 4.27
C TRP A 94 -4.13 -2.53 3.13
N ALA A 95 -2.94 -3.06 3.43
CA ALA A 95 -2.06 -3.67 2.43
C ALA A 95 -2.72 -4.88 1.76
N PHE A 96 -3.41 -5.74 2.53
CA PHE A 96 -4.14 -6.87 1.96
C PHE A 96 -5.31 -6.43 1.07
N LYS A 97 -6.04 -5.37 1.43
CA LYS A 97 -7.08 -4.82 0.58
C LYS A 97 -6.51 -4.23 -0.71
N ALA A 98 -5.42 -3.47 -0.61
CA ALA A 98 -4.71 -2.91 -1.75
C ALA A 98 -4.21 -4.00 -2.71
N LYS A 99 -3.63 -5.07 -2.16
CA LYS A 99 -3.23 -6.26 -2.93
C LYS A 99 -4.40 -6.82 -3.76
N THR A 100 -5.54 -7.07 -3.12
CA THR A 100 -6.70 -7.64 -3.83
C THR A 100 -7.18 -6.75 -4.96
N ALA A 101 -7.32 -5.43 -4.71
CA ALA A 101 -7.75 -4.49 -5.74
C ALA A 101 -6.75 -4.41 -6.92
N LEU A 102 -5.44 -4.46 -6.64
CA LEU A 102 -4.41 -4.44 -7.67
C LEU A 102 -4.41 -5.72 -8.52
N THR A 103 -4.54 -6.90 -7.88
CA THR A 103 -4.64 -8.17 -8.61
C THR A 103 -5.90 -8.22 -9.47
N GLU A 104 -7.03 -7.74 -8.94
CA GLU A 104 -8.30 -7.69 -9.69
C GLU A 104 -8.22 -6.73 -10.88
N TYR A 105 -7.63 -5.55 -10.69
CA TYR A 105 -7.40 -4.58 -11.76
C TYR A 105 -6.49 -5.13 -12.86
N ALA A 106 -5.36 -5.75 -12.48
CA ALA A 106 -4.42 -6.33 -13.44
C ALA A 106 -5.04 -7.47 -14.25
N LEU A 107 -5.88 -8.29 -13.61
CA LEU A 107 -6.56 -9.40 -14.26
C LEU A 107 -7.70 -8.95 -15.18
N SER A 108 -8.55 -8.02 -14.72
CA SER A 108 -9.73 -7.56 -15.44
C SER A 108 -9.39 -6.67 -16.63
N GLU A 109 -8.56 -5.65 -16.42
CA GLU A 109 -8.28 -4.63 -17.43
C GLU A 109 -7.15 -5.05 -18.39
N HIS A 110 -6.14 -5.75 -17.87
CA HIS A 110 -4.92 -6.05 -18.63
C HIS A 110 -4.70 -7.55 -18.89
N LYS A 111 -5.54 -8.44 -18.35
CA LYS A 111 -5.38 -9.92 -18.44
C LYS A 111 -3.99 -10.39 -18.01
N VAL A 112 -3.38 -9.68 -17.05
CA VAL A 112 -2.08 -9.96 -16.44
C VAL A 112 -2.34 -10.64 -15.10
N ASP A 113 -1.74 -11.81 -14.88
CA ASP A 113 -1.83 -12.49 -13.58
C ASP A 113 -0.79 -11.89 -12.63
N LEU A 114 -1.18 -10.87 -11.86
CA LEU A 114 -0.31 -10.24 -10.87
C LEU A 114 -0.26 -11.08 -9.59
N ARG A 115 0.71 -11.99 -9.50
CA ARG A 115 0.92 -12.85 -8.33
C ARG A 115 1.71 -12.13 -7.24
N MET A 116 1.01 -11.34 -6.42
CA MET A 116 1.59 -10.72 -5.22
C MET A 116 1.72 -11.73 -4.06
N ASN A 117 2.89 -11.77 -3.42
CA ASN A 117 3.14 -12.66 -2.29
C ASN A 117 2.52 -12.11 -0.99
N ALA A 118 1.72 -12.92 -0.30
CA ALA A 118 1.09 -12.54 0.96
C ALA A 118 2.12 -12.30 2.08
N PHE A 119 3.23 -13.04 2.09
CA PHE A 119 4.29 -12.87 3.08
C PHE A 119 4.95 -11.48 3.00
N TYR A 120 5.32 -11.05 1.78
CA TYR A 120 5.87 -9.72 1.57
C TYR A 120 4.85 -8.60 1.83
N THR A 121 3.57 -8.87 1.54
CA THR A 121 2.47 -7.94 1.88
C THR A 121 2.39 -7.74 3.39
N PHE A 122 2.51 -8.80 4.20
CA PHE A 122 2.48 -8.70 5.65
C PHE A 122 3.72 -8.03 6.24
N LEU A 123 4.92 -8.35 5.74
CA LEU A 123 6.18 -7.85 6.29
C LEU A 123 6.44 -6.38 5.93
N PHE A 124 6.18 -6.00 4.68
CA PHE A 124 6.50 -4.67 4.16
C PHE A 124 5.27 -3.77 3.96
N ASN A 125 4.06 -4.32 4.08
CA ASN A 125 2.78 -3.60 4.04
C ASN A 125 2.73 -2.56 2.92
N VAL A 126 2.60 -1.29 3.29
CA VAL A 126 2.46 -0.13 2.39
C VAL A 126 3.60 -0.05 1.37
N TYR A 127 4.85 -0.38 1.76
CA TYR A 127 6.00 -0.31 0.86
C TYR A 127 5.96 -1.37 -0.24
N TYR A 128 5.47 -2.57 0.07
CA TYR A 128 5.33 -3.64 -0.93
C TYR A 128 4.27 -3.29 -1.96
N ILE A 129 3.15 -2.71 -1.52
CA ILE A 129 2.11 -2.22 -2.43
C ILE A 129 2.69 -1.17 -3.39
N ASN A 130 3.41 -0.17 -2.87
CA ASN A 130 4.04 0.85 -3.71
C ASN A 130 5.07 0.26 -4.69
N TYR A 131 5.83 -0.75 -4.26
CA TYR A 131 6.75 -1.46 -5.13
C TYR A 131 6.02 -2.19 -6.26
N CYS A 132 4.97 -2.96 -5.95
CA CYS A 132 4.18 -3.67 -6.95
C CYS A 132 3.50 -2.75 -7.95
N ILE A 133 3.02 -1.58 -7.53
CA ILE A 133 2.48 -0.55 -8.43
C ILE A 133 3.55 -0.05 -9.41
N ASN A 134 4.76 0.21 -8.91
CA ASN A 134 5.87 0.69 -9.73
C ASN A 134 6.40 -0.37 -10.72
N ASP A 135 6.30 -1.65 -10.36
CA ASP A 135 6.76 -2.81 -11.13
C ASP A 135 5.69 -3.37 -12.10
N LEU A 136 4.43 -2.99 -11.91
CA LEU A 136 3.27 -3.41 -12.73
C LEU A 136 3.51 -3.39 -14.26
N PRO A 137 4.07 -2.31 -14.87
CA PRO A 137 4.29 -2.30 -16.33
C PRO A 137 5.40 -3.24 -16.78
N GLU A 138 6.39 -3.52 -15.93
CA GLU A 138 7.47 -4.44 -16.25
C GLU A 138 6.99 -5.90 -16.20
N GLU A 139 6.16 -6.23 -15.23
CA GLU A 139 5.50 -7.54 -15.13
C GLU A 139 4.58 -7.81 -16.33
N GLN A 140 3.84 -6.81 -16.82
CA GLN A 140 3.10 -6.94 -18.07
C GLN A 140 4.03 -7.23 -19.26
N ARG A 141 5.16 -6.50 -19.38
CA ARG A 141 6.13 -6.70 -20.47
C ARG A 141 6.67 -8.13 -20.45
N LYS A 142 7.07 -8.64 -19.28
CA LYS A 142 7.56 -10.02 -19.13
C LYS A 142 6.50 -11.05 -19.53
N GLN A 143 5.26 -10.88 -19.08
CA GLN A 143 4.17 -11.80 -19.44
C GLN A 143 3.82 -11.74 -20.94
N GLN A 144 3.88 -10.57 -21.57
CA GLN A 144 3.69 -10.44 -23.02
C GLN A 144 4.80 -11.16 -23.81
N ILE A 145 6.06 -11.03 -23.41
CA ILE A 145 7.18 -11.74 -24.03
C ILE A 145 7.01 -13.26 -23.90
N LEU A 146 6.68 -13.75 -22.69
CA LEU A 146 6.45 -15.17 -22.43
C LEU A 146 5.26 -15.72 -23.25
N ARG A 147 4.13 -14.99 -23.31
CA ARG A 147 2.99 -15.37 -24.16
C ARG A 147 3.34 -15.37 -25.65
N GLY A 148 4.13 -14.40 -26.11
CA GLY A 148 4.63 -14.35 -27.48
C GLY A 148 5.55 -15.52 -27.84
N GLN A 149 6.39 -15.97 -26.91
CA GLN A 149 7.25 -17.14 -27.09
C GLN A 149 6.45 -18.45 -27.09
N THR A 150 5.36 -18.54 -26.32
CA THR A 150 4.52 -19.75 -26.25
C THR A 150 3.65 -19.92 -27.50
N ALA A 151 3.42 -18.86 -28.28
CA ALA A 151 2.66 -18.91 -29.53
C ALA A 151 3.50 -19.31 -30.77
N GLN A 152 4.84 -19.40 -30.62
CA GLN A 152 5.78 -19.76 -31.68
C GLN A 152 6.40 -21.16 -31.52
N ALA A 153 6.00 -21.91 -30.49
CA ALA A 153 6.39 -23.30 -30.24
C ALA A 153 5.21 -24.24 -30.50
#